data_AF-A0A931E516-F1
#
_entry.id   AF-A0A931E516-F1
#
_cell.length_a   1.000
_cell.length_b   1.000
_cell.length_c   1.000
_cell.angle_alpha   90.00
_cell.angle_beta   90.00
_cell.angle_gamma   90.00
#
_symmetry.space_group_name_H-M   'P 1'
#
loop_
_entity.id
_entity.type
_entity.pdbx_description
1 polymer ?
#
loop_
_entity_poly.entity_id
_entity_poly.type
_entity_poly.pdbx_seq_one_letter_code
_entity_poly.pdbx_strand_id
1 'polypeptide(L)'
;MSRVFTFIVLLCFFSGARANDNKDITEIEQLVSAWNNNHNTKNIEAFKLQYAPTLYFYGKYADVKQCLKSKQKFLRNSYSQQIVTPVSITKFSSGAIKCSFTKSVTYKQTTKEYPAYIVLERRGNKYLIIGESDLLTDQNLHAGMELGTEIQEKDDLAQSHAFVYVIVISSATFFVLMYVKRKRNYKRVTNSFVPYANRNNAETKPLNTAVTDHKEKGDAFEKWVIERFNSKYFKIKEWRSDKYHAGLYAASNMMPDLVLELKSNGVVTAFAVECKWRSAYFQNTIELAKEYQLKNYKEYALKNSLPVFIILGVGGQPADPSSIFIIPVEELDTNVLTKNELSSYFKKSKGTFYFNAESKMLS
;
A
#
# COMPACT_ATOMS: atom_id res chain seq x y z
N MET A 1 36.94 -33.59 24.90
CA MET A 1 36.69 -32.13 24.96
C MET A 1 37.04 -31.52 23.61
N SER A 2 36.27 -30.49 23.22
CA SER A 2 36.46 -29.63 22.04
C SER A 2 36.10 -30.24 20.68
N ARG A 3 34.87 -29.96 20.23
CA ARG A 3 34.49 -29.55 18.85
C ARG A 3 32.96 -29.48 18.70
N VAL A 4 32.30 -28.72 19.59
CA VAL A 4 30.89 -28.35 19.46
C VAL A 4 30.74 -26.90 19.94
N PHE A 5 31.35 -25.93 19.24
CA PHE A 5 31.20 -24.51 19.62
C PHE A 5 31.39 -23.53 18.45
N THR A 6 30.93 -23.89 17.24
CA THR A 6 31.02 -22.96 16.09
C THR A 6 29.83 -23.03 15.14
N PHE A 7 28.61 -23.18 15.66
CA PHE A 7 27.40 -23.12 14.80
C PHE A 7 26.18 -22.40 15.40
N ILE A 8 26.31 -21.73 16.56
CA ILE A 8 25.21 -20.96 17.18
C ILE A 8 25.41 -19.43 17.06
N VAL A 9 26.53 -18.97 16.51
CA VAL A 9 26.82 -17.53 16.46
C VAL A 9 26.17 -16.84 15.24
N LEU A 10 25.90 -17.53 14.13
CA LEU A 10 25.38 -16.87 12.90
C LEU A 10 23.85 -16.66 12.86
N LEU A 11 23.06 -17.50 13.55
CA LEU A 11 21.60 -17.40 13.61
C LEU A 11 21.12 -16.23 14.48
N CYS A 12 21.91 -15.82 15.49
CA CYS A 12 21.59 -14.67 16.33
C CYS A 12 21.80 -13.31 15.62
N PHE A 13 22.73 -13.23 14.65
CA PHE A 13 23.00 -11.97 13.94
C PHE A 13 21.88 -11.59 12.95
N PHE A 14 21.31 -12.55 12.22
CA PHE A 14 20.21 -12.28 11.29
C PHE A 14 18.87 -11.99 12.00
N SER A 15 18.59 -12.65 13.12
CA SER A 15 17.42 -12.32 13.93
C SER A 15 17.55 -10.93 14.59
N GLY A 16 18.76 -10.55 15.01
CA GLY A 16 19.03 -9.25 15.60
C GLY A 16 18.88 -8.09 14.61
N ALA A 17 19.42 -8.23 13.39
CA ALA A 17 19.32 -7.20 12.34
C ALA A 17 17.87 -6.95 11.92
N ARG A 18 17.12 -8.02 11.62
CA ARG A 18 15.70 -7.92 11.22
C ARG A 18 14.79 -7.37 12.31
N ALA A 19 15.06 -7.72 13.58
CA ALA A 19 14.33 -7.16 14.71
C ALA A 19 14.62 -5.66 14.90
N ASN A 20 15.86 -5.23 14.64
CA ASN A 20 16.26 -3.83 14.75
C ASN A 20 15.67 -2.99 13.60
N ASP A 21 15.62 -3.52 12.37
CA ASP A 21 14.98 -2.83 11.23
C ASP A 21 13.47 -2.63 11.46
N ASN A 22 12.76 -3.66 11.94
CA ASN A 22 11.34 -3.53 12.28
C ASN A 22 11.09 -2.48 13.38
N LYS A 23 12.01 -2.39 14.35
CA LYS A 23 11.94 -1.38 15.42
C LYS A 23 12.16 0.02 14.85
N ASP A 24 13.17 0.21 14.02
CA ASP A 24 13.48 1.51 13.40
C ASP A 24 12.32 1.97 12.49
N ILE A 25 11.71 1.09 11.70
CA ILE A 25 10.50 1.41 10.90
C ILE A 25 9.35 1.88 11.79
N THR A 26 9.08 1.16 12.88
CA THR A 26 8.00 1.50 13.81
C THR A 26 8.24 2.88 14.46
N GLU A 27 9.47 3.19 14.86
CA GLU A 27 9.84 4.50 15.41
C GLU A 27 9.63 5.63 14.40
N ILE A 28 10.02 5.40 13.14
CA ILE A 28 9.85 6.35 12.03
C ILE A 28 8.36 6.64 11.79
N GLU A 29 7.52 5.61 11.69
CA GLU A 29 6.08 5.75 11.47
C GLU A 29 5.39 6.50 12.63
N GLN A 30 5.78 6.21 13.87
CA GLN A 30 5.29 6.92 15.05
C GLN A 30 5.67 8.41 15.02
N LEU A 31 6.90 8.73 14.63
CA LEU A 31 7.36 10.10 14.50
C LEU A 31 6.56 10.86 13.43
N VAL A 32 6.36 10.27 12.25
CA VAL A 32 5.57 10.88 11.16
C VAL A 32 4.11 11.11 11.59
N SER A 33 3.50 10.12 12.25
CA SER A 33 2.15 10.23 12.79
C SER A 33 2.03 11.35 13.85
N ALA A 34 2.97 11.40 14.79
CA ALA A 34 3.03 12.46 15.79
C ALA A 34 3.21 13.85 15.16
N TRP A 35 4.09 13.98 14.16
CA TRP A 35 4.26 15.21 13.38
C TRP A 35 2.95 15.66 12.71
N ASN A 36 2.19 14.73 12.12
CA ASN A 36 0.89 15.04 11.52
C ASN A 36 -0.11 15.53 12.58
N ASN A 37 -0.20 14.83 13.71
CA ASN A 37 -1.08 15.19 14.82
C ASN A 37 -0.74 16.54 15.45
N ASN A 38 0.55 16.89 15.55
CA ASN A 38 1.00 18.17 16.10
C ASN A 38 0.48 19.38 15.31
N HIS A 39 0.21 19.22 14.01
CA HIS A 39 -0.38 20.29 13.20
C HIS A 39 -1.85 20.54 13.59
N ASN A 40 -2.61 19.48 13.85
CA ASN A 40 -4.02 19.57 14.22
C ASN A 40 -4.20 20.03 15.66
N THR A 41 -3.33 19.58 16.57
CA THR A 41 -3.34 20.00 17.99
C THR A 41 -2.64 21.32 18.22
N LYS A 42 -1.95 21.87 17.20
CA LYS A 42 -1.17 23.12 17.25
C LYS A 42 -0.08 23.09 18.32
N ASN A 43 0.47 21.91 18.60
CA ASN A 43 1.45 21.70 19.67
C ASN A 43 2.87 22.11 19.24
N ILE A 44 3.21 23.39 19.43
CA ILE A 44 4.50 23.97 19.05
C ILE A 44 5.68 23.32 19.81
N GLU A 45 5.50 23.02 21.10
CA GLU A 45 6.55 22.38 21.90
C GLU A 45 6.83 20.94 21.43
N ALA A 46 5.82 20.21 20.99
CA ALA A 46 6.03 18.87 20.42
C ALA A 46 6.84 18.92 19.11
N PHE A 47 6.65 19.93 18.25
CA PHE A 47 7.52 20.12 17.07
C PHE A 47 8.97 20.38 17.48
N LYS A 48 9.20 21.20 18.50
CA LYS A 48 10.54 21.52 19.01
C LYS A 48 11.30 20.26 19.45
N LEU A 49 10.60 19.29 20.03
CA LEU A 49 11.19 18.02 20.47
C LEU A 49 11.53 17.07 19.31
N GLN A 50 10.81 17.18 18.19
CA GLN A 50 10.97 16.36 16.99
C GLN A 50 12.01 16.92 16.01
N TYR A 51 12.27 18.23 16.05
CA TYR A 51 13.14 18.91 15.10
C TYR A 51 14.61 18.90 15.50
N ALA A 52 15.48 18.78 14.49
CA ALA A 52 16.88 19.11 14.65
C ALA A 52 17.08 20.63 14.88
N PRO A 53 18.21 21.07 15.47
CA PRO A 53 18.49 22.50 15.70
C PRO A 53 18.46 23.35 14.41
N THR A 54 18.78 22.72 13.28
CA THR A 54 18.69 23.29 11.93
C THR A 54 18.08 22.23 11.02
N LEU A 55 17.15 22.64 10.16
CA LEU A 55 16.46 21.76 9.22
C LEU A 55 16.16 22.47 7.90
N TYR A 56 16.08 21.70 6.83
CA TYR A 56 15.54 22.15 5.55
C TYR A 56 14.02 22.35 5.69
N PHE A 57 13.53 23.55 5.42
CA PHE A 57 12.15 23.93 5.68
C PHE A 57 11.61 24.75 4.51
N TYR A 58 10.80 24.11 3.66
CA TYR A 58 10.13 24.74 2.50
C TYR A 58 11.10 25.57 1.63
N GLY A 59 12.11 24.92 1.05
CA GLY A 59 13.03 25.53 0.09
C GLY A 59 14.35 26.07 0.65
N LYS A 60 14.54 26.11 1.98
CA LYS A 60 15.76 26.66 2.59
C LYS A 60 16.09 26.03 3.94
N TYR A 61 17.37 26.05 4.31
CA TYR A 61 17.78 25.74 5.67
C TYR A 61 17.44 26.89 6.62
N ALA A 62 16.88 26.56 7.79
CA ALA A 62 16.55 27.50 8.83
C ALA A 62 16.79 26.90 10.22
N ASP A 63 17.01 27.76 11.21
CA ASP A 63 17.08 27.33 12.60
C ASP A 63 15.69 26.93 13.14
N VAL A 64 15.66 26.04 14.13
CA VAL A 64 14.42 25.52 14.71
C VAL A 64 13.50 26.64 15.21
N LYS A 65 14.05 27.75 15.73
CA LYS A 65 13.27 28.88 16.25
C LYS A 65 12.54 29.61 15.12
N GLN A 66 13.16 29.77 13.97
CA GLN A 66 12.55 30.34 12.77
C GLN A 66 11.43 29.44 12.21
N CYS A 67 11.67 28.12 12.16
CA CYS A 67 10.66 27.15 11.73
C CYS A 67 9.43 27.16 12.64
N LEU A 68 9.65 27.11 13.97
CA LEU A 68 8.56 27.15 14.95
C LEU A 68 7.78 28.46 14.92
N LYS A 69 8.46 29.61 14.71
CA LYS A 69 7.80 30.90 14.52
C LYS A 69 6.89 30.89 13.28
N SER A 70 7.36 30.31 12.18
CA SER A 70 6.57 30.14 10.95
C SER A 70 5.34 29.25 11.18
N LYS A 71 5.52 28.09 11.84
CA LYS A 71 4.40 27.21 12.23
C LYS A 71 3.40 27.91 13.13
N GLN A 72 3.86 28.59 14.18
CA GLN A 72 2.98 29.29 15.11
C GLN A 72 2.14 30.36 14.41
N LYS A 73 2.70 31.07 13.42
CA LYS A 73 1.94 32.03 12.59
C LYS A 73 0.89 31.32 11.72
N PHE A 74 1.27 30.22 11.08
CA PHE A 74 0.44 29.49 10.12
C PHE A 74 -0.74 28.76 10.78
N LEU A 75 -0.50 28.08 11.91
CA LEU A 75 -1.47 27.25 12.62
C LEU A 75 -2.53 28.04 13.42
N ARG A 76 -2.41 29.38 13.52
CA ARG A 76 -3.39 30.24 14.23
C ARG A 76 -4.79 30.21 13.62
N ASN A 77 -4.90 29.87 12.34
CA ASN A 77 -6.17 29.87 11.61
C ASN A 77 -6.93 28.53 11.77
N SER A 78 -8.09 28.40 11.11
CA SER A 78 -8.82 27.14 10.92
C SER A 78 -8.07 26.21 9.96
N TYR A 79 -6.90 25.77 10.40
CA TYR A 79 -6.02 24.83 9.71
C TYR A 79 -6.22 23.43 10.29
N SER A 80 -6.38 22.46 9.42
CA SER A 80 -6.19 21.04 9.73
C SER A 80 -5.48 20.35 8.57
N GLN A 81 -4.81 19.24 8.87
CA GLN A 81 -4.25 18.38 7.85
C GLN A 81 -4.40 16.90 8.21
N GLN A 82 -4.27 16.06 7.20
CA GLN A 82 -4.19 14.62 7.35
C GLN A 82 -3.25 14.05 6.30
N ILE A 83 -2.44 13.07 6.67
CA ILE A 83 -1.73 12.24 5.70
C ILE A 83 -2.74 11.27 5.08
N VAL A 84 -2.92 11.34 3.76
CA VAL A 84 -3.95 10.57 3.02
C VAL A 84 -3.37 9.44 2.16
N THR A 85 -2.06 9.22 2.24
CA THR A 85 -1.38 8.09 1.59
C THR A 85 -0.46 7.39 2.59
N PRO A 86 -0.12 6.11 2.37
CA PRO A 86 0.97 5.46 3.09
C PRO A 86 2.27 6.28 3.02
N VAL A 87 3.08 6.18 4.05
CA VAL A 87 4.39 6.82 4.11
C VAL A 87 5.39 5.95 3.36
N SER A 88 5.90 6.45 2.24
CA SER A 88 7.01 5.82 1.53
C SER A 88 8.33 6.17 2.23
N ILE A 89 9.07 5.16 2.67
CA ILE A 89 10.35 5.32 3.38
C ILE A 89 11.49 4.96 2.43
N THR A 90 12.37 5.93 2.16
CA THR A 90 13.56 5.75 1.32
C THR A 90 14.81 6.07 2.13
N LYS A 91 15.78 5.16 2.16
CA LYS A 91 17.09 5.34 2.82
C LYS A 91 18.12 5.86 1.83
N PHE A 92 19.01 6.75 2.27
CA PHE A 92 20.05 7.34 1.43
C PHE A 92 21.47 7.12 1.98
N SER A 93 22.48 7.21 1.11
CA SER A 93 23.90 7.04 1.44
C SER A 93 24.43 8.05 2.46
N SER A 94 23.77 9.20 2.61
CA SER A 94 24.07 10.16 3.69
C SER A 94 23.68 9.67 5.09
N GLY A 95 22.92 8.57 5.20
CA GLY A 95 22.26 8.13 6.42
C GLY A 95 20.90 8.78 6.66
N ALA A 96 20.48 9.72 5.79
CA ALA A 96 19.17 10.32 5.84
C ALA A 96 18.07 9.35 5.40
N ILE A 97 16.90 9.48 6.01
CA ILE A 97 15.71 8.71 5.67
C ILE A 97 14.62 9.67 5.23
N LYS A 98 14.19 9.58 3.97
CA LYS A 98 13.10 10.40 3.44
C LYS A 98 11.78 9.66 3.59
N CYS A 99 10.84 10.28 4.27
CA CYS A 99 9.46 9.82 4.45
C CYS A 99 8.56 10.66 3.55
N SER A 100 8.08 10.11 2.43
CA SER A 100 7.26 10.81 1.43
C SER A 100 5.80 10.38 1.51
N PHE A 101 4.86 11.33 1.39
CA PHE A 101 3.42 11.09 1.52
C PHE A 101 2.60 12.26 0.94
N THR A 102 1.33 12.06 0.63
CA THR A 102 0.40 13.15 0.32
C THR A 102 -0.31 13.60 1.58
N LYS A 103 -0.27 14.91 1.86
CA LYS A 103 -1.07 15.54 2.92
C LYS A 103 -2.27 16.25 2.31
N SER A 104 -3.46 16.00 2.84
CA SER A 104 -4.67 16.79 2.59
C SER A 104 -4.75 17.89 3.64
N VAL A 105 -4.85 19.13 3.20
CA VAL A 105 -4.82 20.34 4.03
C VAL A 105 -6.12 21.08 3.85
N THR A 106 -6.83 21.33 4.96
CA THR A 106 -8.02 22.17 4.97
C THR A 106 -7.71 23.51 5.62
N TYR A 107 -7.96 24.58 4.88
CA TYR A 107 -7.79 25.95 5.33
C TYR A 107 -8.95 26.81 4.84
N LYS A 108 -9.64 27.50 5.76
CA LYS A 108 -10.79 28.37 5.44
C LYS A 108 -11.79 27.69 4.48
N GLN A 109 -12.21 26.46 4.81
CA GLN A 109 -13.17 25.64 4.05
C GLN A 109 -12.70 25.14 2.67
N THR A 110 -11.46 25.46 2.27
CA THR A 110 -10.86 24.91 1.06
C THR A 110 -9.93 23.77 1.45
N THR A 111 -10.10 22.62 0.82
CA THR A 111 -9.23 21.45 0.97
C THR A 111 -8.36 21.27 -0.27
N LYS A 112 -7.06 21.09 -0.07
CA LYS A 112 -6.07 20.84 -1.14
C LYS A 112 -5.10 19.76 -0.70
N GLU A 113 -4.66 18.97 -1.66
CA GLU A 113 -3.67 17.91 -1.43
C GLU A 113 -2.29 18.32 -1.94
N TYR A 114 -1.26 17.95 -1.19
CA TYR A 114 0.12 18.28 -1.49
C TYR A 114 1.02 17.04 -1.31
N PRO A 115 1.78 16.63 -2.34
CA PRO A 115 2.87 15.68 -2.17
C PRO A 115 3.96 16.30 -1.29
N ALA A 116 4.09 15.79 -0.07
CA ALA A 116 4.96 16.29 0.98
C ALA A 116 5.97 15.24 1.43
N TYR A 117 6.98 15.68 2.15
CA TYR A 117 7.93 14.77 2.79
C TYR A 117 8.52 15.37 4.05
N ILE A 118 8.97 14.48 4.94
CA ILE A 118 9.93 14.82 5.99
C ILE A 118 11.19 13.99 5.82
N VAL A 119 12.34 14.55 6.18
CA VAL A 119 13.64 13.86 6.17
C VAL A 119 14.10 13.68 7.60
N LEU A 120 14.48 12.46 7.94
CA LEU A 120 14.91 12.06 9.28
C LEU A 120 16.38 11.73 9.30
N GLU A 121 17.02 11.99 10.43
CA GLU A 121 18.38 11.57 10.74
C GLU A 121 18.42 10.99 12.15
N ARG A 122 19.13 9.88 12.33
CA ARG A 122 19.35 9.29 13.66
C ARG A 122 20.43 10.08 14.38
N ARG A 123 20.09 10.66 15.53
CA ARG A 123 21.06 11.34 16.42
C ARG A 123 20.99 10.73 17.81
N GLY A 124 22.02 9.97 18.17
CA GLY A 124 22.02 9.19 19.41
C GLY A 124 20.96 8.09 19.37
N ASN A 125 20.04 8.10 20.35
CA ASN A 125 19.03 7.05 20.52
C ASN A 125 17.67 7.38 19.88
N LYS A 126 17.56 8.45 19.08
CA LYS A 126 16.29 8.87 18.48
C LYS A 126 16.46 9.41 17.06
N TYR A 127 15.38 9.37 16.29
CA TYR A 127 15.26 10.12 15.04
C TYR A 127 14.85 11.58 15.28
N LEU A 128 15.41 12.49 14.50
CA LEU A 128 15.02 13.90 14.43
C LEU A 128 14.69 14.28 12.99
N ILE A 129 13.75 15.21 12.83
CA ILE A 129 13.39 15.80 11.54
C ILE A 129 14.46 16.83 11.18
N ILE A 130 15.18 16.55 10.09
CA ILE A 130 16.17 17.43 9.47
C ILE A 130 15.64 18.08 8.18
N GLY A 131 14.46 17.68 7.71
CA GLY A 131 13.80 18.28 6.55
C GLY A 131 12.28 18.20 6.62
N GLU A 132 11.58 19.24 6.20
CA GLU A 132 10.13 19.28 5.95
C GLU A 132 9.86 20.15 4.72
N SER A 133 9.20 19.60 3.70
CA SER A 133 8.81 20.38 2.52
C SER A 133 7.65 19.72 1.77
N ASP A 134 7.24 20.34 0.67
CA ASP A 134 6.40 19.75 -0.37
C ASP A 134 6.99 19.96 -1.77
N LEU A 135 6.65 19.04 -2.68
CA LEU A 135 7.23 18.99 -4.01
C LEU A 135 6.89 20.25 -4.82
N LEU A 136 5.72 20.85 -4.61
CA LEU A 136 5.32 22.07 -5.31
C LEU A 136 6.22 23.24 -4.89
N THR A 137 6.47 23.39 -3.59
CA THR A 137 7.34 24.44 -3.07
C THR A 137 8.77 24.27 -3.57
N ASP A 138 9.30 23.05 -3.52
CA ASP A 138 10.64 22.73 -4.01
C ASP A 138 10.77 23.01 -5.52
N GLN A 139 9.78 22.60 -6.33
CA GLN A 139 9.73 22.88 -7.77
C GLN A 139 9.69 24.38 -8.07
N ASN A 140 8.81 25.12 -7.38
CA ASN A 140 8.66 26.56 -7.57
C ASN A 140 9.91 27.36 -7.19
N LEU A 141 10.69 26.86 -6.23
CA LEU A 141 11.91 27.51 -5.75
C LEU A 141 13.18 26.95 -6.40
N HIS A 142 13.06 25.95 -7.28
CA HIS A 142 14.18 25.16 -7.79
C HIS A 142 15.13 24.69 -6.67
N ALA A 143 14.54 24.30 -5.54
CA ALA A 143 15.25 23.93 -4.32
C ALA A 143 15.10 22.44 -4.04
N GLY A 144 16.07 21.87 -3.32
CA GLY A 144 16.01 20.47 -2.92
C GLY A 144 17.08 20.17 -1.88
N MET A 145 16.85 19.11 -1.11
CA MET A 145 17.83 18.60 -0.16
C MET A 145 18.75 17.60 -0.85
N GLU A 146 20.07 17.80 -0.74
CA GLU A 146 21.05 16.82 -1.20
C GLU A 146 21.14 15.66 -0.19
N LEU A 147 20.57 14.51 -0.56
CA LEU A 147 20.50 13.33 0.32
C LEU A 147 21.52 12.26 -0.04
N GLY A 148 22.22 12.38 -1.17
CA GLY A 148 23.09 11.32 -1.71
C GLY A 148 22.30 10.30 -2.54
N THR A 149 22.86 9.11 -2.71
CA THR A 149 22.26 8.04 -3.53
C THR A 149 21.25 7.23 -2.72
N GLU A 150 20.12 6.90 -3.32
CA GLU A 150 19.15 5.98 -2.74
C GLU A 150 19.78 4.60 -2.53
N ILE A 151 19.62 4.04 -1.33
CA ILE A 151 20.06 2.69 -1.00
C ILE A 151 18.90 1.74 -1.30
N GLN A 152 19.03 0.96 -2.37
CA GLN A 152 18.18 -0.19 -2.58
C GLN A 152 18.64 -1.32 -1.65
N GLU A 153 17.79 -1.75 -0.73
CA GLU A 153 18.04 -2.98 0.03
C GLU A 153 18.12 -4.14 -0.98
N LYS A 154 19.31 -4.75 -1.11
CA LYS A 154 19.44 -5.99 -1.88
C LYS A 154 18.56 -7.05 -1.21
N ASP A 155 17.68 -7.67 -1.98
CA ASP A 155 16.89 -8.82 -1.56
C ASP A 155 17.79 -9.88 -0.88
N ASP A 156 17.69 -9.98 0.44
CA ASP A 156 18.21 -11.09 1.27
C ASP A 156 17.63 -12.47 0.86
N LEU A 157 16.76 -12.49 -0.14
CA LEU A 157 16.08 -13.66 -0.67
C LEU A 157 17.08 -14.68 -1.24
N ALA A 158 18.19 -14.25 -1.85
CA ALA A 158 19.16 -15.14 -2.48
C ALA A 158 19.88 -16.07 -1.48
N GLN A 159 20.16 -15.62 -0.25
CA GLN A 159 20.71 -16.49 0.80
C GLN A 159 19.63 -17.34 1.49
N SER A 160 18.39 -16.85 1.54
CA SER A 160 17.26 -17.57 2.14
C SER A 160 16.84 -18.82 1.34
N HIS A 161 16.90 -18.76 0.01
CA HIS A 161 16.50 -19.88 -0.84
C HIS A 161 17.37 -21.11 -0.62
N ALA A 162 18.69 -20.96 -0.51
CA ALA A 162 19.59 -22.08 -0.24
C ALA A 162 19.23 -22.81 1.07
N PHE A 163 18.86 -22.05 2.11
CA PHE A 163 18.48 -22.60 3.40
C PHE A 163 17.08 -23.26 3.38
N VAL A 164 16.13 -22.66 2.67
CA VAL A 164 14.80 -23.26 2.43
C VAL A 164 14.92 -24.55 1.63
N TYR A 165 15.76 -24.63 0.61
CA TYR A 165 15.98 -25.86 -0.15
C TYR A 165 16.54 -26.99 0.74
N VAL A 166 17.44 -26.69 1.66
CA VAL A 166 17.96 -27.67 2.64
C VAL A 166 16.87 -28.12 3.63
N ILE A 167 16.00 -27.22 4.10
CA ILE A 167 14.87 -27.56 4.97
C ILE A 167 13.78 -28.36 4.22
N VAL A 168 13.50 -28.03 2.96
CA VAL A 168 12.53 -28.75 2.13
C VAL A 168 13.02 -30.15 1.80
N ILE A 169 14.32 -30.34 1.51
CA ILE A 169 14.88 -31.68 1.22
C ILE A 169 14.93 -32.55 2.49
N SER A 170 15.32 -31.97 3.62
CA SER A 170 15.36 -32.68 4.91
C SER A 170 13.95 -32.98 5.46
N SER A 171 12.97 -32.10 5.23
CA SER A 171 11.58 -32.38 5.57
C SER A 171 10.93 -33.38 4.60
N ALA A 172 11.23 -33.34 3.30
CA ALA A 172 10.72 -34.33 2.34
C ALA A 172 11.23 -35.74 2.66
N THR A 173 12.50 -35.90 3.03
CA THR A 173 13.04 -37.18 3.50
C THR A 173 12.40 -37.63 4.82
N PHE A 174 12.16 -36.73 5.77
CA PHE A 174 11.41 -37.01 7.00
C PHE A 174 9.95 -37.40 6.73
N PHE A 175 9.26 -36.74 5.79
CA PHE A 175 7.89 -37.04 5.39
C PHE A 175 7.78 -38.34 4.61
N VAL A 176 8.76 -38.70 3.77
CA VAL A 176 8.83 -40.00 3.11
C VAL A 176 9.04 -41.12 4.14
N LEU A 177 9.94 -40.93 5.12
CA LEU A 177 10.15 -41.88 6.22
C LEU A 177 8.91 -42.01 7.12
N MET A 178 8.23 -40.90 7.42
CA MET A 178 6.95 -40.89 8.13
C MET A 178 5.84 -41.54 7.31
N TYR A 179 5.76 -41.32 6.00
CA TYR A 179 4.75 -41.91 5.11
C TYR A 179 4.92 -43.43 4.99
N VAL A 180 6.17 -43.93 4.90
CA VAL A 180 6.49 -45.36 4.93
C VAL A 180 6.13 -45.99 6.30
N LYS A 181 6.38 -45.29 7.42
CA LYS A 181 5.94 -45.74 8.76
C LYS A 181 4.42 -45.66 8.95
N ARG A 182 3.76 -44.66 8.36
CA ARG A 182 2.32 -44.35 8.53
C ARG A 182 1.42 -45.23 7.68
N LYS A 183 1.93 -45.88 6.62
CA LYS A 183 1.18 -46.89 5.84
C LYS A 183 0.88 -48.18 6.63
N ARG A 184 1.31 -48.29 7.89
CA ARG A 184 1.01 -49.43 8.79
C ARG A 184 -0.12 -49.21 9.81
N ASN A 185 -0.68 -48.01 10.00
CA ASN A 185 -1.71 -47.81 11.03
C ASN A 185 -2.80 -46.78 10.64
N TYR A 186 -3.96 -47.35 10.28
CA TYR A 186 -5.33 -47.00 10.67
C TYR A 186 -5.93 -45.59 10.42
N LYS A 187 -6.97 -45.59 9.54
CA LYS A 187 -8.37 -45.10 9.67
C LYS A 187 -8.70 -43.74 10.32
N ARG A 188 -9.32 -42.89 9.49
CA ARG A 188 -10.57 -42.09 9.59
C ARG A 188 -10.99 -41.51 10.97
N VAL A 189 -11.04 -40.17 11.08
CA VAL A 189 -12.05 -39.39 11.85
C VAL A 189 -12.34 -38.05 11.17
N THR A 190 -13.61 -37.65 11.21
CA THR A 190 -14.28 -36.47 10.64
C THR A 190 -14.56 -35.35 11.66
N ASN A 191 -14.72 -34.13 11.14
CA ASN A 191 -15.49 -32.94 11.61
C ASN A 191 -15.20 -32.27 12.97
N SER A 192 -15.06 -30.94 12.95
CA SER A 192 -16.11 -30.04 13.47
C SER A 192 -15.80 -28.55 13.21
N PHE A 193 -16.84 -27.86 12.75
CA PHE A 193 -16.96 -26.41 12.61
C PHE A 193 -17.49 -25.87 13.95
N VAL A 194 -17.01 -24.71 14.42
CA VAL A 194 -17.59 -23.99 15.57
C VAL A 194 -18.05 -22.61 15.08
N PRO A 195 -19.33 -22.23 15.25
CA PRO A 195 -19.79 -20.87 15.02
C PRO A 195 -19.59 -20.04 16.30
N TYR A 196 -19.24 -18.75 16.17
CA TYR A 196 -19.42 -17.81 17.27
C TYR A 196 -20.21 -16.58 16.86
N ALA A 197 -21.01 -16.17 17.82
CA ALA A 197 -22.23 -15.41 17.70
C ALA A 197 -22.03 -13.89 17.72
N ASN A 198 -23.11 -13.26 17.29
CA ASN A 198 -23.39 -11.85 17.16
C ASN A 198 -23.32 -11.08 18.50
N ARG A 199 -22.85 -9.83 18.49
CA ARG A 199 -23.18 -8.80 19.48
C ARG A 199 -23.36 -7.44 18.80
N ASN A 200 -24.58 -6.91 18.93
CA ASN A 200 -24.96 -5.55 18.59
C ASN A 200 -24.43 -4.56 19.62
N ASN A 201 -23.96 -3.40 19.16
CA ASN A 201 -24.50 -2.07 19.49
C ASN A 201 -23.43 -1.00 19.23
N ALA A 202 -23.77 -0.04 18.37
CA ALA A 202 -24.03 1.35 18.77
C ALA A 202 -23.96 2.24 17.52
N GLU A 203 -25.08 2.87 17.22
CA GLU A 203 -25.21 3.91 16.21
C GLU A 203 -24.33 5.11 16.54
N THR A 204 -23.60 5.61 15.55
CA THR A 204 -23.24 7.04 15.46
C THR A 204 -23.53 7.53 14.05
N LYS A 205 -24.47 8.48 13.95
CA LYS A 205 -24.90 9.20 12.74
C LYS A 205 -23.89 10.33 12.39
N PRO A 206 -23.97 10.94 11.21
CA PRO A 206 -23.02 10.79 10.11
C PRO A 206 -22.01 11.94 10.00
N LEU A 207 -20.82 11.65 9.44
CA LEU A 207 -19.88 12.66 8.96
C LEU A 207 -19.76 12.57 7.42
N ASN A 208 -20.23 13.64 6.77
CA ASN A 208 -19.93 14.08 5.40
C ASN A 208 -20.35 13.22 4.20
N THR A 209 -21.48 13.61 3.62
CA THR A 209 -22.15 13.14 2.39
C THR A 209 -21.23 12.93 1.16
N ALA A 210 -20.05 13.55 1.09
CA ALA A 210 -19.11 13.40 -0.03
C ALA A 210 -18.18 12.18 0.11
N VAL A 211 -17.76 11.83 1.35
CA VAL A 211 -16.93 10.64 1.59
C VAL A 211 -17.77 9.37 1.45
N THR A 212 -19.02 9.43 1.90
CA THR A 212 -20.02 8.38 1.66
C THR A 212 -20.29 8.20 0.18
N ASP A 213 -20.50 9.29 -0.58
CA ASP A 213 -20.79 9.24 -2.01
C ASP A 213 -19.66 8.61 -2.85
N HIS A 214 -18.39 8.96 -2.58
CA HIS A 214 -17.26 8.34 -3.29
C HIS A 214 -17.12 6.84 -3.01
N LYS A 215 -17.28 6.45 -1.74
CA LYS A 215 -17.21 5.04 -1.34
C LYS A 215 -18.39 4.24 -1.91
N GLU A 216 -19.60 4.78 -1.85
CA GLU A 216 -20.80 4.15 -2.41
C GLU A 216 -20.69 3.93 -3.92
N LYS A 217 -20.11 4.89 -4.65
CA LYS A 217 -19.83 4.76 -6.09
C LYS A 217 -18.82 3.65 -6.38
N GLY A 218 -17.73 3.56 -5.60
CA GLY A 218 -16.75 2.48 -5.70
C GLY A 218 -17.39 1.12 -5.45
N ASP A 219 -18.06 0.96 -4.30
CA ASP A 219 -18.75 -0.27 -3.90
C ASP A 219 -19.79 -0.70 -4.97
N ALA A 220 -20.50 0.24 -5.59
CA ALA A 220 -21.47 -0.03 -6.65
C ALA A 220 -20.80 -0.55 -7.93
N PHE A 221 -19.67 0.01 -8.33
CA PHE A 221 -18.93 -0.46 -9.50
C PHE A 221 -18.26 -1.81 -9.25
N GLU A 222 -17.72 -2.06 -8.06
CA GLU A 222 -17.16 -3.37 -7.69
C GLU A 222 -18.21 -4.49 -7.78
N LYS A 223 -19.40 -4.26 -7.22
CA LYS A 223 -20.53 -5.20 -7.33
C LYS A 223 -20.90 -5.45 -8.79
N TRP A 224 -20.98 -4.38 -9.58
CA TRP A 224 -21.25 -4.48 -11.00
C TRP A 224 -20.20 -5.34 -11.71
N VAL A 225 -18.91 -5.16 -11.42
CA VAL A 225 -17.82 -5.99 -11.97
C VAL A 225 -17.97 -7.45 -11.57
N ILE A 226 -18.23 -7.73 -10.29
CA ILE A 226 -18.41 -9.09 -9.76
C ILE A 226 -19.52 -9.83 -10.49
N GLU A 227 -20.65 -9.17 -10.75
CA GLU A 227 -21.80 -9.77 -11.45
C GLU A 227 -21.48 -10.21 -12.89
N ARG A 228 -20.41 -9.70 -13.51
CA ARG A 228 -19.97 -10.12 -14.85
C ARG A 228 -19.12 -11.39 -14.82
N PHE A 229 -18.69 -11.88 -13.65
CA PHE A 229 -18.00 -13.15 -13.51
C PHE A 229 -19.00 -14.26 -13.20
N ASN A 230 -19.05 -15.28 -14.06
CA ASN A 230 -19.97 -16.40 -13.87
C ASN A 230 -19.58 -17.24 -12.63
N SER A 231 -20.41 -17.22 -11.59
CA SER A 231 -20.17 -17.90 -10.31
C SER A 231 -20.02 -19.43 -10.41
N LYS A 232 -20.42 -20.04 -11.53
CA LYS A 232 -20.14 -21.47 -11.81
C LYS A 232 -18.65 -21.73 -11.97
N TYR A 233 -17.91 -20.78 -12.53
CA TYR A 233 -16.50 -20.93 -12.89
C TYR A 233 -15.58 -20.07 -12.00
N PHE A 234 -16.06 -18.92 -11.54
CA PHE A 234 -15.28 -17.99 -10.74
C PHE A 234 -15.68 -18.04 -9.26
N LYS A 235 -14.67 -18.00 -8.39
CA LYS A 235 -14.84 -17.81 -6.95
C LYS A 235 -14.09 -16.55 -6.53
N ILE A 236 -14.74 -15.69 -5.77
CA ILE A 236 -14.06 -14.57 -5.10
C ILE A 236 -13.28 -15.14 -3.92
N LYS A 237 -11.96 -14.99 -3.97
CA LYS A 237 -11.04 -15.37 -2.89
C LYS A 237 -10.88 -14.23 -1.89
N GLU A 238 -10.69 -13.03 -2.41
CA GLU A 238 -10.59 -11.82 -1.62
C GLU A 238 -11.46 -10.73 -2.24
N TRP A 239 -12.18 -10.02 -1.37
CA TRP A 239 -12.88 -8.79 -1.69
C TRP A 239 -12.46 -7.79 -0.61
N ARG A 240 -11.50 -6.96 -0.97
CA ARG A 240 -10.91 -5.97 -0.10
C ARG A 240 -11.81 -4.75 -0.13
N SER A 241 -11.88 -4.07 1.01
CA SER A 241 -12.66 -2.85 1.15
C SER A 241 -11.85 -1.93 2.05
N ASP A 242 -12.05 -0.63 1.87
CA ASP A 242 -11.37 0.37 2.66
C ASP A 242 -11.80 0.34 4.12
N LYS A 243 -11.16 -0.54 4.89
CA LYS A 243 -11.32 -0.61 6.34
C LYS A 243 -10.41 0.42 6.98
N TYR A 244 -11.04 1.33 7.72
CA TYR A 244 -10.38 2.40 8.42
C TYR A 244 -10.94 2.53 9.84
N HIS A 245 -10.06 2.69 10.82
CA HIS A 245 -10.44 3.06 12.17
C HIS A 245 -9.37 3.96 12.78
N ALA A 246 -9.77 5.14 13.27
CA ALA A 246 -8.92 6.05 14.04
C ALA A 246 -7.55 6.37 13.41
N GLY A 247 -7.50 6.61 12.09
CA GLY A 247 -6.26 6.97 11.38
C GLY A 247 -5.54 5.77 10.77
N LEU A 248 -5.93 4.54 11.11
CA LEU A 248 -5.28 3.32 10.67
C LEU A 248 -6.02 2.72 9.48
N TYR A 249 -5.27 2.46 8.41
CA TYR A 249 -5.73 1.72 7.25
C TYR A 249 -5.18 0.30 7.30
N ALA A 250 -5.98 -0.69 6.89
CA ALA A 250 -5.45 -2.03 6.73
C ALA A 250 -4.44 -2.03 5.58
N ALA A 251 -3.31 -2.75 5.74
CA ALA A 251 -2.30 -2.87 4.68
C ALA A 251 -2.87 -3.44 3.36
N SER A 252 -3.97 -4.19 3.44
CA SER A 252 -4.72 -4.72 2.30
C SER A 252 -5.34 -3.63 1.42
N ASN A 253 -5.56 -2.41 1.92
CA ASN A 253 -6.10 -1.30 1.13
C ASN A 253 -5.13 -0.84 0.01
N MET A 254 -3.87 -1.29 0.05
CA MET A 254 -2.87 -1.02 -0.99
C MET A 254 -2.84 -2.09 -2.09
N MET A 255 -3.60 -3.18 -1.93
CA MET A 255 -3.65 -4.30 -2.86
C MET A 255 -4.89 -4.19 -3.75
N PRO A 256 -4.94 -4.85 -4.91
CA PRO A 256 -6.10 -4.79 -5.81
C PRO A 256 -7.42 -5.18 -5.10
N ASP A 257 -8.53 -4.52 -5.43
CA ASP A 257 -9.83 -4.73 -4.75
C ASP A 257 -10.27 -6.21 -4.68
N LEU A 258 -10.07 -6.96 -5.76
CA LEU A 258 -10.55 -8.34 -5.89
C LEU A 258 -9.39 -9.31 -6.18
N VAL A 259 -9.50 -10.51 -5.62
CA VAL A 259 -8.76 -11.70 -6.09
C VAL A 259 -9.78 -12.75 -6.46
N LEU A 260 -9.78 -13.18 -7.72
CA LEU A 260 -10.68 -14.18 -8.25
C LEU A 260 -9.91 -15.46 -8.60
N GLU A 261 -10.55 -16.60 -8.37
CA GLU A 261 -10.08 -17.93 -8.75
C GLU A 261 -11.00 -18.48 -9.85
N LEU A 262 -10.45 -18.73 -11.04
CA LEU A 262 -11.08 -19.49 -12.10
C LEU A 262 -10.85 -20.99 -11.87
N LYS A 263 -11.94 -21.76 -11.82
CA LYS A 263 -11.93 -23.21 -11.82
C LYS A 263 -12.29 -23.73 -13.20
N SER A 264 -11.32 -24.35 -13.87
CA SER A 264 -11.54 -24.98 -15.18
C SER A 264 -10.79 -26.31 -15.23
N ASN A 265 -11.48 -27.38 -15.62
CA ASN A 265 -10.90 -28.72 -15.81
C ASN A 265 -10.04 -29.24 -14.63
N GLY A 266 -10.45 -28.94 -13.39
CA GLY A 266 -9.72 -29.35 -12.17
C GLY A 266 -8.51 -28.48 -11.84
N VAL A 267 -8.15 -27.51 -12.67
CA VAL A 267 -7.11 -26.52 -12.43
C VAL A 267 -7.73 -25.25 -11.85
N VAL A 268 -7.09 -24.69 -10.82
CA VAL A 268 -7.46 -23.41 -10.22
C VAL A 268 -6.41 -22.39 -10.59
N THR A 269 -6.81 -21.34 -11.31
CA THR A 269 -5.93 -20.22 -11.67
C THR A 269 -6.48 -18.94 -11.05
N ALA A 270 -5.62 -18.12 -10.45
CA ALA A 270 -6.03 -16.88 -9.82
C ALA A 270 -5.53 -15.66 -10.59
N PHE A 271 -6.27 -14.56 -10.47
CA PHE A 271 -5.90 -13.24 -10.96
C PHE A 271 -6.50 -12.18 -10.03
N ALA A 272 -5.95 -10.97 -10.06
CA ALA A 272 -6.45 -9.86 -9.26
C ALA A 272 -7.02 -8.76 -10.14
N VAL A 273 -8.00 -8.04 -9.61
CA VAL A 273 -8.68 -6.94 -10.30
C VAL A 273 -8.75 -5.75 -9.37
N GLU A 274 -8.24 -4.61 -9.83
CA GLU A 274 -8.54 -3.29 -9.30
C GLU A 274 -9.76 -2.73 -10.04
N CYS A 275 -10.76 -2.28 -9.31
CA CYS A 275 -11.99 -1.72 -9.84
C CYS A 275 -11.91 -0.19 -9.81
N LYS A 276 -11.93 0.46 -10.98
CA LYS A 276 -11.97 1.92 -11.07
C LYS A 276 -13.15 2.43 -11.85
N TRP A 277 -13.89 3.37 -11.26
CA TRP A 277 -14.89 4.14 -12.00
C TRP A 277 -14.56 5.63 -12.05
N ARG A 278 -14.87 6.24 -13.19
CA ARG A 278 -14.72 7.68 -13.46
C ARG A 278 -15.96 8.20 -14.20
N SER A 279 -16.53 9.29 -13.71
CA SER A 279 -17.70 9.92 -14.34
C SER A 279 -17.38 10.49 -15.73
N ALA A 280 -16.16 10.99 -15.93
CA ALA A 280 -15.72 11.58 -17.19
C ALA A 280 -14.18 11.61 -17.29
N TYR A 281 -13.69 11.95 -18.48
CA TYR A 281 -12.29 12.30 -18.72
C TYR A 281 -12.02 13.72 -18.23
N PHE A 282 -10.79 13.99 -17.78
CA PHE A 282 -10.30 15.34 -17.48
C PHE A 282 -9.22 15.71 -18.49
N GLN A 283 -9.42 16.79 -19.25
CA GLN A 283 -8.47 17.24 -20.28
C GLN A 283 -8.00 16.11 -21.22
N ASN A 284 -8.94 15.26 -21.69
CA ASN A 284 -8.69 14.09 -22.55
C ASN A 284 -7.84 12.96 -21.92
N THR A 285 -7.65 13.00 -20.60
CA THR A 285 -6.90 11.99 -19.83
C THR A 285 -7.75 11.37 -18.73
N ILE A 286 -7.29 10.24 -18.20
CA ILE A 286 -7.86 9.56 -17.05
C ILE A 286 -6.75 9.09 -16.12
N GLU A 287 -6.82 9.47 -14.85
CA GLU A 287 -5.94 8.93 -13.81
C GLU A 287 -6.52 7.59 -13.32
N LEU A 288 -5.83 6.49 -13.64
CA LEU A 288 -6.21 5.11 -13.30
C LEU A 288 -6.07 4.86 -11.80
N ALA A 289 -4.94 5.27 -11.23
CA ALA A 289 -4.62 5.16 -9.82
C ALA A 289 -3.58 6.24 -9.46
N LYS A 290 -3.30 6.42 -8.17
CA LYS A 290 -2.12 7.21 -7.78
C LYS A 290 -0.85 6.44 -8.18
N GLU A 291 0.25 7.13 -8.48
CA GLU A 291 1.51 6.48 -8.91
C GLU A 291 1.96 5.37 -7.95
N TYR A 292 1.91 5.63 -6.63
CA TYR A 292 2.28 4.64 -5.62
C TYR A 292 1.33 3.42 -5.64
N GLN A 293 0.04 3.60 -5.93
CA GLN A 293 -0.91 2.49 -6.04
C GLN A 293 -0.58 1.62 -7.25
N LEU A 294 -0.28 2.24 -8.40
CA LEU A 294 0.14 1.49 -9.59
C LEU A 294 1.41 0.67 -9.32
N LYS A 295 2.39 1.27 -8.61
CA LYS A 295 3.59 0.55 -8.16
C LYS A 295 3.23 -0.64 -7.25
N ASN A 296 2.35 -0.44 -6.28
CA ASN A 296 1.90 -1.51 -5.39
C ASN A 296 1.21 -2.65 -6.16
N TYR A 297 0.42 -2.34 -7.19
CA TYR A 297 -0.23 -3.37 -8.02
C TYR A 297 0.79 -4.19 -8.81
N LYS A 298 1.82 -3.53 -9.37
CA LYS A 298 2.94 -4.23 -10.05
C LYS A 298 3.73 -5.10 -9.08
N GLU A 299 4.09 -4.58 -7.91
CA GLU A 299 4.78 -5.35 -6.88
C GLU A 299 3.93 -6.52 -6.37
N TYR A 300 2.62 -6.32 -6.21
CA TYR A 300 1.67 -7.36 -5.85
C TYR A 300 1.62 -8.46 -6.93
N ALA A 301 1.59 -8.08 -8.21
CA ALA A 301 1.60 -9.02 -9.34
C ALA A 301 2.85 -9.92 -9.30
N LEU A 302 4.02 -9.30 -9.14
CA LEU A 302 5.32 -9.99 -9.08
C LEU A 302 5.41 -10.91 -7.86
N LYS A 303 5.13 -10.38 -6.67
CA LYS A 303 5.28 -11.11 -5.40
C LYS A 303 4.37 -12.33 -5.30
N ASN A 304 3.16 -12.23 -5.84
CA ASN A 304 2.17 -13.30 -5.78
C ASN A 304 2.17 -14.18 -7.03
N SER A 305 2.96 -13.84 -8.06
CA SER A 305 2.94 -14.48 -9.38
C SER A 305 1.53 -14.55 -9.99
N LEU A 306 0.77 -13.45 -9.84
CA LEU A 306 -0.63 -13.33 -10.30
C LEU A 306 -0.74 -12.21 -11.35
N PRO A 307 -1.49 -12.43 -12.44
CA PRO A 307 -1.83 -11.33 -13.34
C PRO A 307 -2.79 -10.37 -12.62
N VAL A 308 -2.58 -9.08 -12.81
CA VAL A 308 -3.35 -8.00 -12.20
C VAL A 308 -3.90 -7.10 -13.29
N PHE A 309 -5.19 -6.80 -13.21
CA PHE A 309 -5.88 -5.94 -14.17
C PHE A 309 -6.52 -4.75 -13.47
N ILE A 310 -6.57 -3.60 -14.14
CA ILE A 310 -7.50 -2.52 -13.80
C ILE A 310 -8.72 -2.68 -14.71
N ILE A 311 -9.89 -2.91 -14.11
CA ILE A 311 -11.16 -2.78 -14.83
C ILE A 311 -11.65 -1.35 -14.61
N LEU A 312 -11.64 -0.57 -15.69
CA LEU A 312 -12.01 0.84 -15.67
C LEU A 312 -13.39 1.02 -16.32
N GLY A 313 -14.34 1.56 -15.55
CA GLY A 313 -15.59 2.10 -16.06
C GLY A 313 -15.52 3.61 -16.27
N VAL A 314 -15.93 4.09 -17.44
CA VAL A 314 -15.97 5.53 -17.75
C VAL A 314 -17.36 5.96 -18.22
N GLY A 315 -17.87 7.04 -17.63
CA GLY A 315 -19.20 7.58 -17.91
C GLY A 315 -20.33 6.78 -17.27
N GLY A 316 -21.56 7.20 -17.51
CA GLY A 316 -22.76 6.52 -17.05
C GLY A 316 -22.92 6.57 -15.53
N GLN A 317 -23.42 5.49 -14.94
CA GLN A 317 -23.48 5.30 -13.49
C GLN A 317 -22.44 4.25 -13.08
N PRO A 318 -21.97 4.21 -11.82
CA PRO A 318 -21.06 3.16 -11.37
C PRO A 318 -21.65 1.75 -11.55
N ALA A 319 -22.96 1.59 -11.36
CA ALA A 319 -23.67 0.33 -11.61
C ALA A 319 -24.15 0.16 -13.08
N ASP A 320 -23.82 1.10 -13.97
CA ASP A 320 -24.04 0.97 -15.42
C ASP A 320 -23.11 1.95 -16.18
N PRO A 321 -21.81 1.65 -16.23
CA PRO A 321 -20.82 2.55 -16.82
C PRO A 321 -20.98 2.62 -18.33
N SER A 322 -20.80 3.79 -18.94
CA SER A 322 -21.00 3.96 -20.39
C SER A 322 -20.01 3.16 -21.23
N SER A 323 -18.77 3.00 -20.75
CA SER A 323 -17.69 2.27 -21.42
C SER A 323 -16.85 1.52 -20.40
N ILE A 324 -16.28 0.38 -20.82
CA ILE A 324 -15.43 -0.49 -20.00
C ILE A 324 -14.10 -0.71 -20.69
N PHE A 325 -13.04 -0.71 -19.90
CA PHE A 325 -11.68 -1.03 -20.32
C PHE A 325 -11.08 -2.07 -19.38
N ILE A 326 -10.30 -3.00 -19.92
CA ILE A 326 -9.55 -4.00 -19.15
C ILE A 326 -8.08 -3.77 -19.45
N ILE A 327 -7.34 -3.34 -18.44
CA ILE A 327 -5.97 -2.87 -18.61
C ILE A 327 -5.05 -3.79 -17.79
N PRO A 328 -4.18 -4.59 -18.42
CA PRO A 328 -3.16 -5.33 -17.70
C PRO A 328 -2.19 -4.36 -17.03
N VAL A 329 -1.97 -4.51 -15.72
CA VAL A 329 -1.10 -3.59 -14.96
C VAL A 329 0.35 -3.65 -15.43
N GLU A 330 0.77 -4.78 -15.99
CA GLU A 330 2.12 -4.97 -16.55
C GLU A 330 2.38 -4.14 -17.82
N GLU A 331 1.33 -3.74 -18.55
CA GLU A 331 1.43 -2.94 -19.78
C GLU A 331 1.44 -1.41 -19.50
N LEU A 332 1.29 -1.01 -18.24
CA LEU A 332 1.18 0.40 -17.86
C LEU A 332 2.52 1.01 -17.48
N ASP A 333 3.04 1.96 -18.26
CA ASP A 333 4.23 2.74 -17.87
C ASP A 333 3.88 3.93 -16.97
N THR A 334 2.66 4.46 -17.10
CA THR A 334 2.17 5.64 -16.37
C THR A 334 0.84 5.34 -15.68
N ASN A 335 0.49 6.14 -14.67
CA ASN A 335 -0.79 6.04 -13.98
C ASN A 335 -1.91 6.90 -14.62
N VAL A 336 -1.57 7.63 -15.68
CA VAL A 336 -2.49 8.50 -16.43
C VAL A 336 -2.44 8.11 -17.91
N LEU A 337 -3.60 7.79 -18.48
CA LEU A 337 -3.73 7.48 -19.90
C LEU A 337 -4.55 8.55 -20.61
N THR A 338 -4.17 8.87 -21.84
CA THR A 338 -5.01 9.60 -22.79
C THR A 338 -6.16 8.72 -23.28
N LYS A 339 -7.22 9.34 -23.79
CA LYS A 339 -8.34 8.63 -24.42
C LYS A 339 -7.89 7.72 -25.58
N ASN A 340 -6.85 8.10 -26.31
CA ASN A 340 -6.34 7.32 -27.44
C ASN A 340 -5.61 6.06 -26.96
N GLU A 341 -4.73 6.19 -25.98
CA GLU A 341 -4.05 5.03 -25.36
C GLU A 341 -5.06 4.07 -24.73
N LEU A 342 -6.09 4.61 -24.09
CA LEU A 342 -7.14 3.82 -23.47
C LEU A 342 -7.96 3.00 -24.48
N SER A 343 -8.07 3.47 -25.73
CA SER A 343 -8.89 2.81 -26.76
C SER A 343 -8.44 1.38 -27.08
N SER A 344 -7.15 1.07 -26.92
CA SER A 344 -6.58 -0.27 -27.12
C SER A 344 -7.12 -1.30 -26.12
N TYR A 345 -7.58 -0.84 -24.95
CA TYR A 345 -8.07 -1.67 -23.86
C TYR A 345 -9.60 -1.80 -23.83
N PHE A 346 -10.28 -1.25 -24.84
CA PHE A 346 -11.74 -1.16 -24.85
C PHE A 346 -12.42 -2.52 -24.94
N LYS A 347 -13.29 -2.82 -23.97
CA LYS A 347 -14.16 -3.99 -24.00
C LYS A 347 -15.45 -3.65 -24.75
N LYS A 348 -15.61 -4.23 -25.95
CA LYS A 348 -16.76 -4.01 -26.84
C LYS A 348 -18.12 -4.32 -26.20
N SER A 349 -18.19 -5.38 -25.40
CA SER A 349 -19.42 -5.81 -24.73
C SER A 349 -19.32 -5.54 -23.23
N LYS A 350 -20.36 -4.98 -22.60
CA LYS A 350 -20.43 -4.85 -21.13
C LYS A 350 -20.94 -6.12 -20.42
N GLY A 351 -21.10 -7.21 -21.18
CA GLY A 351 -21.52 -8.51 -20.69
C GLY A 351 -20.42 -9.24 -19.91
N THR A 352 -20.46 -10.57 -19.93
CA THR A 352 -19.59 -11.44 -19.12
C THR A 352 -18.09 -11.19 -19.35
N PHE A 353 -17.32 -11.29 -18.27
CA PHE A 353 -15.86 -11.30 -18.31
C PHE A 353 -15.33 -12.73 -18.48
N TYR A 354 -14.29 -12.86 -19.32
CA TYR A 354 -13.66 -14.15 -19.60
C TYR A 354 -12.17 -14.07 -19.29
N PHE A 355 -11.69 -14.98 -18.46
CA PHE A 355 -10.28 -15.13 -18.16
C PHE A 355 -9.74 -16.38 -18.85
N ASN A 356 -8.71 -16.22 -19.67
CA ASN A 356 -7.99 -17.33 -20.29
C ASN A 356 -6.82 -17.72 -19.38
N ALA A 357 -6.89 -18.93 -18.80
CA ALA A 357 -5.86 -19.40 -17.85
C ALA A 357 -4.49 -19.66 -18.51
N GLU A 358 -4.45 -19.96 -19.81
CA GLU A 358 -3.22 -20.26 -20.54
C GLU A 358 -2.49 -18.98 -20.92
N SER A 359 -3.18 -18.05 -21.60
CA SER A 359 -2.59 -16.77 -21.99
C SER A 359 -2.56 -15.74 -20.86
N LYS A 360 -3.21 -16.05 -19.72
CA LYS A 360 -3.41 -15.13 -18.58
C LYS A 360 -4.08 -13.82 -18.97
N MET A 361 -4.92 -13.82 -20.00
CA MET A 361 -5.62 -12.61 -20.47
C MET A 361 -7.06 -12.54 -19.94
N LEU A 362 -7.48 -11.33 -19.55
CA LEU A 362 -8.86 -11.01 -19.18
C LEU A 362 -9.53 -10.22 -20.31
N SER A 363 -10.78 -10.56 -20.65
CA SER A 363 -11.50 -9.99 -21.80
C SER A 363 -12.98 -9.73 -21.59
#